data_AF-A0A9Q1CGV1-F1
#
_entry.id   AF-A0A9Q1CGV1-F1
#
_cell.length_a   1.000
_cell.length_b   1.000
_cell.length_c   1.000
_cell.angle_alpha   90.00
_cell.angle_beta   90.00
_cell.angle_gamma   90.00
#
_symmetry.space_group_name_H-M   'P 1'
#
loop_
_entity.id
_entity.type
_entity.pdbx_description
1 polymer ?
#
loop_
_entity_poly.entity_id
_entity_poly.type
_entity_poly.pdbx_seq_one_letter_code
_entity_poly.pdbx_strand_id
1 'polypeptide(L)'
;MTVPPNKKYLASKLYSQSVQAKVPAKKNCVRKESEDAHYYASRVRYRVEMGSKYSNCCAMLSCDTMNKVNVGTLAVSRYHQHQRFFPVDDYPDYPDHDFPKGAGYKLTPVGHMFLKCDEQEHTLDEFGRQHFPYPRTGPSTIVTRCQKFHPLTIEMHTNDLIPLLREQVLGGKTICILIVDGGPDWNPKSWSVILYLTRLFKACNLDLLCSTSYGPGQSAYNPIEHLWAPLSKMLTGVTLPDYLPGEEPPIKQTNLSKEQREAKELEVFNRALDTLSEYWDGKKFHGFRVTAKVQKCSEKNYPFCDYTSVHELLKRPSQVKARQDILDEFRFALNHCDRRNGEFSIMKCRNSKCEYCTLNPPSQEAKVVLNDIFEHGGLPSPSLDPENPSRYRTFTQAMDECFVQADTGLSRFELKKLGSCSFCPAYVFVSETDFVNHMALFHNVKPRVSRSKLR
;
A
#
# COMPACT_ATOMS: atom_id res chain seq x y z
N MET A 1 -7.19 -17.62 46.97
CA MET A 1 -7.75 -18.77 46.23
C MET A 1 -9.24 -18.55 46.06
N THR A 2 -9.66 -18.04 44.92
CA THR A 2 -11.08 -17.88 44.57
C THR A 2 -11.63 -19.24 44.18
N VAL A 3 -12.45 -19.81 45.06
CA VAL A 3 -13.14 -21.07 44.83
C VAL A 3 -14.18 -20.84 43.71
N PRO A 4 -14.33 -21.75 42.73
CA PRO A 4 -15.36 -21.59 41.71
C PRO A 4 -16.76 -21.51 42.35
N PRO A 5 -17.68 -20.72 41.77
CA PRO A 5 -19.01 -20.52 42.34
C PRO A 5 -19.74 -21.86 42.44
N ASN A 6 -20.18 -22.16 43.66
CA ASN A 6 -20.84 -23.40 44.01
C ASN A 6 -22.13 -23.59 43.17
N LYS A 7 -22.21 -24.71 42.43
CA LYS A 7 -23.30 -25.06 41.48
C LYS A 7 -24.71 -25.01 42.09
N LYS A 8 -24.85 -24.94 43.42
CA LYS A 8 -26.13 -24.87 44.13
C LYS A 8 -26.72 -23.46 44.25
N TYR A 9 -25.96 -22.39 43.97
CA TYR A 9 -26.50 -21.02 44.08
C TYR A 9 -27.22 -20.61 42.79
N LEU A 10 -28.54 -20.45 42.88
CA LEU A 10 -29.44 -19.95 41.83
C LEU A 10 -29.22 -18.47 41.46
N ALA A 11 -28.19 -17.81 41.99
CA ALA A 11 -27.92 -16.39 41.77
C ALA A 11 -27.72 -16.06 40.28
N SER A 12 -27.21 -16.98 39.45
CA SER A 12 -27.09 -16.77 38.00
C SER A 12 -28.45 -16.56 37.31
N LYS A 13 -29.54 -17.13 37.86
CA LYS A 13 -30.91 -16.93 37.35
C LYS A 13 -31.47 -15.54 37.71
N LEU A 14 -31.00 -14.92 38.80
CA LEU A 14 -31.39 -13.56 39.19
C LEU A 14 -30.77 -12.49 38.28
N TYR A 15 -29.69 -12.82 37.56
CA TYR A 15 -29.03 -11.93 36.59
C TYR A 15 -29.29 -12.32 35.13
N SER A 16 -30.16 -13.31 34.86
CA SER A 16 -30.53 -13.70 33.50
C SER A 16 -31.86 -13.07 33.11
N GLN A 17 -31.84 -12.06 32.25
CA GLN A 17 -33.03 -11.57 31.55
C GLN A 17 -32.97 -11.96 30.08
N SER A 18 -34.12 -12.28 29.49
CA SER A 18 -34.21 -12.46 28.04
C SER A 18 -34.13 -11.09 27.36
N VAL A 19 -33.10 -10.88 26.55
CA VAL A 19 -32.93 -9.68 25.74
C VAL A 19 -33.38 -10.01 24.32
N GLN A 20 -34.25 -9.20 23.73
CA GLN A 20 -34.54 -9.28 22.30
C GLN A 20 -33.29 -8.83 21.52
N ALA A 21 -32.43 -9.79 21.22
CA ALA A 21 -31.22 -9.57 20.46
C ALA A 21 -31.38 -10.15 19.05
N LYS A 22 -31.09 -9.34 18.04
CA LYS A 22 -30.87 -9.77 16.66
C LYS A 22 -29.40 -9.58 16.37
N VAL A 23 -28.74 -10.57 15.76
CA VAL A 23 -27.40 -10.33 15.19
C VAL A 23 -27.60 -9.47 13.93
N PRO A 24 -27.27 -8.17 13.95
CA PRO A 24 -27.39 -7.36 12.75
C PRO A 24 -26.43 -7.89 11.68
N ALA A 25 -26.85 -7.87 10.41
CA ALA A 25 -25.92 -8.13 9.32
C ALA A 25 -24.78 -7.11 9.39
N LYS A 26 -23.53 -7.59 9.37
CA LYS A 26 -22.35 -6.73 9.41
C LYS A 26 -22.35 -5.84 8.17
N LYS A 27 -22.60 -4.54 8.34
CA LYS A 27 -22.48 -3.53 7.28
C LYS A 27 -21.16 -2.78 7.47
N ASN A 28 -20.10 -3.22 6.79
CA ASN A 28 -18.86 -2.45 6.63
C ASN A 28 -19.05 -1.37 5.53
N CYS A 29 -20.18 -0.65 5.56
CA CYS A 29 -20.62 0.21 4.46
C CYS A 29 -20.53 1.70 4.81
N VAL A 30 -20.31 2.05 6.07
CA VAL A 30 -20.14 3.45 6.49
C VAL A 30 -18.76 3.90 6.03
N ARG A 31 -18.74 4.76 5.02
CA ARG A 31 -17.52 5.32 4.43
C ARG A 31 -17.53 6.82 4.68
N LYS A 32 -16.36 7.38 4.97
CA LYS A 32 -16.19 8.83 4.99
C LYS A 32 -16.21 9.29 3.54
N GLU A 33 -17.26 10.00 3.13
CA GLU A 33 -17.29 10.61 1.81
C GLU A 33 -16.26 11.75 1.74
N SER A 34 -15.62 11.86 0.59
CA SER A 34 -14.70 12.93 0.25
C SER A 34 -15.22 13.59 -1.02
N GLU A 35 -15.24 14.91 -1.08
CA GLU A 35 -15.66 15.65 -2.29
C GLU A 35 -14.86 15.23 -3.52
N ASP A 36 -13.57 14.92 -3.32
CA ASP A 36 -12.66 14.50 -4.39
C ASP A 36 -12.73 12.98 -4.71
N ALA A 37 -13.57 12.21 -4.01
CA ALA A 37 -13.69 10.75 -4.15
C ALA A 37 -13.80 10.26 -5.60
N HIS A 38 -14.65 10.94 -6.38
CA HIS A 38 -14.92 10.58 -7.77
C HIS A 38 -13.72 10.83 -8.68
N TYR A 39 -12.96 11.91 -8.43
CA TYR A 39 -11.74 12.22 -9.17
C TYR A 39 -10.67 11.13 -8.96
N TYR A 40 -10.40 10.77 -7.70
CA TYR A 40 -9.41 9.74 -7.37
C TYR A 40 -9.78 8.39 -8.00
N ALA A 41 -11.05 7.98 -7.89
CA ALA A 41 -11.53 6.74 -8.50
C ALA A 41 -11.39 6.76 -10.03
N SER A 42 -11.67 7.90 -10.67
CA SER A 42 -11.53 8.07 -12.13
C SER A 42 -10.06 8.03 -12.57
N ARG A 43 -9.15 8.63 -11.81
CA ARG A 43 -7.71 8.54 -12.10
C ARG A 43 -7.20 7.10 -11.96
N VAL A 44 -7.53 6.41 -10.88
CA VAL A 44 -7.14 5.00 -10.73
C VAL A 44 -7.68 4.18 -11.90
N ARG A 45 -8.92 4.46 -12.35
CA ARG A 45 -9.48 3.84 -13.55
C ARG A 45 -8.66 4.11 -14.80
N TYR A 46 -8.26 5.35 -15.06
CA TYR A 46 -7.40 5.66 -16.21
C TYR A 46 -6.09 4.87 -16.18
N ARG A 47 -5.45 4.72 -15.01
CA ARG A 47 -4.22 3.94 -14.88
C ARG A 47 -4.46 2.46 -15.12
N VAL A 48 -5.54 1.90 -14.59
CA VAL A 48 -5.89 0.49 -14.83
C VAL A 48 -6.21 0.24 -16.31
N GLU A 49 -7.01 1.11 -16.93
CA GLU A 49 -7.35 1.01 -18.35
C GLU A 49 -6.11 1.18 -19.25
N MET A 50 -5.19 2.08 -18.91
CA MET A 50 -3.89 2.19 -19.56
C MET A 50 -3.07 0.90 -19.42
N GLY A 51 -3.03 0.30 -18.22
CA GLY A 51 -2.34 -0.96 -18.00
C GLY A 51 -2.94 -2.12 -18.79
N SER A 52 -4.26 -2.13 -18.98
CA SER A 52 -4.97 -3.09 -19.84
C SER A 52 -4.71 -2.84 -21.33
N LYS A 53 -4.75 -1.59 -21.80
CA LYS A 53 -4.43 -1.23 -23.19
C LYS A 53 -3.01 -1.67 -23.57
N TYR A 54 -2.05 -1.51 -22.66
CA TYR A 54 -0.64 -1.82 -22.89
C TYR A 54 -0.19 -3.07 -22.10
N SER A 55 -1.04 -4.09 -22.01
CA SER A 55 -0.82 -5.29 -21.18
C SER A 55 0.45 -6.07 -21.50
N ASN A 56 0.97 -5.93 -22.73
CA ASN A 56 2.17 -6.61 -23.22
C ASN A 56 3.44 -6.13 -22.50
N CYS A 57 3.53 -4.83 -22.16
CA CYS A 57 4.67 -4.25 -21.46
C CYS A 57 4.32 -3.71 -20.08
N CYS A 58 3.05 -3.83 -19.65
CA CYS A 58 2.59 -3.34 -18.34
C CYS A 58 2.32 -4.47 -17.34
N ALA A 59 2.84 -4.29 -16.13
CA ALA A 59 2.46 -5.01 -14.92
C ALA A 59 1.64 -4.09 -14.01
N MET A 60 0.43 -4.53 -13.64
CA MET A 60 -0.41 -3.85 -12.66
C MET A 60 -0.36 -4.60 -11.34
N LEU A 61 -0.07 -3.90 -10.25
CA LEU A 61 -0.05 -4.47 -8.91
C LEU A 61 -0.96 -3.67 -7.98
N SER A 62 -1.71 -4.37 -7.16
CA SER A 62 -2.42 -3.82 -6.02
C SER A 62 -1.68 -4.23 -4.75
N CYS A 63 -1.27 -3.26 -3.94
CA CYS A 63 -0.50 -3.48 -2.73
C CYS A 63 -1.22 -2.89 -1.53
N ASP A 64 -1.16 -3.59 -0.41
CA ASP A 64 -1.75 -3.15 0.85
C ASP A 64 -1.16 -3.90 2.04
N THR A 65 -1.37 -3.38 3.24
CA THR A 65 -1.00 -4.06 4.48
C THR A 65 -2.26 -4.52 5.20
N MET A 66 -2.35 -5.82 5.47
CA MET A 66 -3.44 -6.36 6.27
C MET A 66 -3.34 -5.86 7.72
N ASN A 67 -4.48 -5.78 8.41
CA ASN A 67 -4.46 -5.54 9.86
C ASN A 67 -3.58 -6.58 10.58
N LYS A 68 -2.93 -6.13 11.66
CA LYS A 68 -1.98 -6.92 12.43
C LYS A 68 -2.62 -8.18 13.01
N VAL A 69 -1.86 -9.27 12.99
CA VAL A 69 -2.24 -10.59 13.51
C VAL A 69 -1.60 -10.79 14.88
N ASN A 70 -2.37 -11.22 15.88
CA ASN A 70 -1.86 -11.39 17.25
C ASN A 70 -1.10 -12.71 17.42
N VAL A 71 -0.10 -12.71 18.31
CA VAL A 71 0.67 -13.90 18.72
C VAL A 71 0.33 -14.27 20.17
N GLY A 72 0.14 -15.57 20.45
CA GLY A 72 -0.21 -16.08 21.78
C GLY A 72 -1.64 -15.80 22.23
N THR A 73 -2.42 -15.07 21.44
CA THR A 73 -3.87 -14.90 21.62
C THR A 73 -4.55 -15.20 20.30
N LEU A 74 -5.87 -15.03 20.24
CA LEU A 74 -6.61 -15.17 19.00
C LEU A 74 -6.00 -14.27 17.91
N ALA A 75 -5.58 -14.91 16.82
CA ALA A 75 -4.88 -14.31 15.70
C ALA A 75 -5.68 -13.13 15.10
N VAL A 76 -7.00 -13.27 15.03
CA VAL A 76 -7.95 -12.23 14.63
C VAL A 76 -8.97 -11.95 15.74
N SER A 77 -9.55 -10.75 15.72
CA SER A 77 -10.52 -10.34 16.75
C SER A 77 -11.76 -11.23 16.78
N ARG A 78 -12.37 -11.36 17.96
CA ARG A 78 -13.62 -12.11 18.21
C ARG A 78 -14.78 -11.69 17.29
N TYR A 79 -14.71 -10.50 16.69
CA TYR A 79 -15.67 -10.03 15.70
C TYR A 79 -15.77 -10.92 14.44
N HIS A 80 -14.75 -11.73 14.16
CA HIS A 80 -14.77 -12.72 13.09
C HIS A 80 -15.50 -14.02 13.48
N GLN A 81 -15.81 -14.21 14.78
CA GLN A 81 -16.38 -15.44 15.35
C GLN A 81 -17.91 -15.36 15.56
N HIS A 82 -18.54 -14.18 15.45
CA HIS A 82 -19.96 -13.96 15.79
C HIS A 82 -21.01 -14.74 14.98
N GLN A 83 -20.61 -15.57 14.01
CA GLN A 83 -21.53 -16.33 13.15
C GLN A 83 -21.24 -17.83 13.07
N ARG A 84 -20.46 -18.41 14.01
CA ARG A 84 -20.26 -19.87 14.03
C ARG A 84 -21.05 -20.56 15.15
N PHE A 85 -21.75 -21.61 14.74
CA PHE A 85 -22.16 -22.72 15.60
C PHE A 85 -20.90 -23.53 15.92
N PHE A 86 -20.66 -23.80 17.20
CA PHE A 86 -19.62 -24.73 17.62
C PHE A 86 -20.20 -26.16 17.64
N PRO A 87 -19.43 -27.20 17.27
CA PRO A 87 -19.76 -28.59 17.58
C PRO A 87 -20.13 -28.75 19.07
N VAL A 88 -20.99 -29.72 19.42
CA VAL A 88 -21.46 -29.91 20.81
C VAL A 88 -20.31 -30.12 21.81
N ASP A 89 -19.18 -30.63 21.32
CA ASP A 89 -17.98 -30.93 22.10
C ASP A 89 -16.84 -29.89 21.93
N ASP A 90 -17.10 -28.78 21.23
CA ASP A 90 -16.16 -27.67 21.05
C ASP A 90 -16.78 -26.41 21.66
N TYR A 91 -16.12 -25.81 22.64
CA TYR A 91 -16.56 -24.55 23.23
C TYR A 91 -15.37 -23.60 23.30
N PRO A 92 -15.59 -22.27 23.18
CA PRO A 92 -14.51 -21.29 23.19
C PRO A 92 -13.87 -21.16 24.59
N ASP A 93 -13.04 -22.13 24.96
CA ASP A 93 -12.19 -22.12 26.15
C ASP A 93 -10.83 -21.52 25.78
N TYR A 94 -10.82 -20.19 25.62
CA TYR A 94 -9.60 -19.47 25.28
C TYR A 94 -8.85 -19.05 26.55
N PRO A 95 -7.52 -19.19 26.60
CA PRO A 95 -6.72 -18.80 27.76
C PRO A 95 -7.00 -17.35 28.16
N ASP A 96 -7.32 -17.12 29.43
CA ASP A 96 -7.66 -15.80 29.98
C ASP A 96 -6.54 -14.78 29.71
N HIS A 97 -6.93 -13.56 29.34
CA HIS A 97 -6.11 -12.61 28.58
C HIS A 97 -5.44 -11.52 29.44
N ASP A 98 -5.42 -11.69 30.76
CA ASP A 98 -5.11 -10.63 31.73
C ASP A 98 -3.61 -10.30 31.91
N PHE A 99 -2.73 -10.75 31.01
CA PHE A 99 -1.33 -10.33 31.02
C PHE A 99 -1.00 -9.51 29.77
N PRO A 100 -0.25 -8.40 29.91
CA PRO A 100 0.05 -7.51 28.80
C PRO A 100 1.07 -8.19 27.88
N LYS A 101 0.60 -9.03 26.95
CA LYS A 101 1.33 -9.30 25.71
C LYS A 101 1.33 -7.96 24.97
N GLY A 102 2.40 -7.18 25.20
CA GLY A 102 2.46 -5.77 24.84
C GLY A 102 2.19 -5.50 23.35
N ALA A 103 2.08 -4.22 23.00
CA ALA A 103 1.79 -3.75 21.64
C ALA A 103 2.70 -4.33 20.51
N GLY A 104 3.80 -5.01 20.86
CA GLY A 104 4.76 -5.64 19.94
C GLY A 104 4.58 -7.14 19.65
N TYR A 105 3.63 -7.86 20.27
CA TYR A 105 3.37 -9.30 19.98
C TYR A 105 2.45 -9.50 18.77
N LYS A 106 2.84 -8.91 17.64
CA LYS A 106 2.02 -8.85 16.43
C LYS A 106 2.83 -9.11 15.17
N LEU A 107 2.24 -9.88 14.27
CA LEU A 107 2.71 -10.08 12.91
C LEU A 107 1.98 -9.15 11.96
N THR A 108 2.67 -8.73 10.92
CA THR A 108 2.20 -7.78 9.93
C THR A 108 2.31 -8.42 8.55
N PRO A 109 1.18 -8.80 7.94
CA PRO A 109 1.13 -9.27 6.56
C PRO A 109 1.06 -8.11 5.57
N VAL A 110 1.90 -8.15 4.53
CA VAL A 110 1.87 -7.20 3.40
C VAL A 110 1.59 -7.97 2.13
N GLY A 111 0.59 -7.51 1.38
CA GLY A 111 0.13 -8.17 0.17
C GLY A 111 0.56 -7.44 -1.08
N HIS A 112 0.87 -8.24 -2.10
CA HIS A 112 1.20 -7.80 -3.45
C HIS A 112 0.40 -8.66 -4.43
N MET A 113 -0.60 -8.08 -5.08
CA MET A 113 -1.48 -8.78 -6.02
C MET A 113 -1.23 -8.27 -7.43
N PHE A 114 -0.73 -9.13 -8.31
CA PHE A 114 -0.68 -8.82 -9.74
C PHE A 114 -2.08 -8.90 -10.31
N LEU A 115 -2.59 -7.81 -10.88
CA LEU A 115 -3.90 -7.79 -11.50
C LEU A 115 -3.81 -8.45 -12.87
N LYS A 116 -4.55 -9.53 -13.06
CA LYS A 116 -4.67 -10.23 -14.33
C LYS A 116 -6.05 -10.00 -14.92
N CYS A 117 -6.08 -9.74 -16.22
CA CYS A 117 -7.30 -9.69 -16.98
C CYS A 117 -7.33 -10.89 -17.92
N ASP A 118 -8.30 -11.76 -17.72
CA ASP A 118 -8.54 -12.90 -18.63
C ASP A 118 -9.41 -12.48 -19.83
N GLU A 119 -10.08 -11.34 -19.73
CA GLU A 119 -10.93 -10.76 -20.77
C GLU A 119 -10.19 -9.60 -21.46
N GLN A 120 -10.08 -9.64 -22.79
CA GLN A 120 -9.49 -8.54 -23.57
C GLN A 120 -10.56 -7.64 -24.22
N GLU A 121 -11.83 -7.98 -24.07
CA GLU A 121 -12.90 -7.27 -24.75
C GLU A 121 -13.24 -5.94 -24.04
N HIS A 122 -13.44 -4.91 -24.86
CA HIS A 122 -13.92 -3.63 -24.38
C HIS A 122 -15.33 -3.76 -23.80
N THR A 123 -15.60 -3.00 -22.75
CA THR A 123 -16.95 -2.85 -22.21
C THR A 123 -17.52 -1.49 -22.58
N LEU A 124 -18.85 -1.40 -22.67
CA LEU A 124 -19.56 -0.13 -22.85
C LEU A 124 -20.23 0.25 -21.54
N ASP A 125 -20.19 1.52 -21.18
CA ASP A 125 -20.98 2.04 -20.07
C ASP A 125 -22.43 2.34 -20.47
N GLU A 126 -23.22 2.87 -19.52
CA GLU A 126 -24.65 3.21 -19.72
C GLU A 126 -24.89 4.26 -20.82
N PHE A 127 -23.84 4.98 -21.24
CA PHE A 127 -23.87 5.98 -22.31
C PHE A 127 -23.24 5.47 -23.62
N GLY A 128 -22.91 4.17 -23.70
CA GLY A 128 -22.26 3.58 -24.87
C GLY A 128 -20.78 3.96 -25.02
N ARG A 129 -20.14 4.50 -23.98
CA ARG A 129 -18.73 4.91 -24.03
C ARG A 129 -17.83 3.71 -23.73
N GLN A 130 -16.74 3.59 -24.50
CA GLN A 130 -15.82 2.45 -24.41
C GLN A 130 -14.92 2.52 -23.18
N HIS A 131 -14.71 1.36 -22.57
CA HIS A 131 -13.79 1.12 -21.46
C HIS A 131 -12.90 -0.09 -21.75
N PHE A 132 -11.62 0.04 -21.44
CA PHE A 132 -10.73 -1.12 -21.40
C PHE A 132 -11.06 -2.01 -20.21
N PRO A 133 -10.71 -3.31 -20.27
CA PRO A 133 -10.92 -4.23 -19.16
C PRO A 133 -10.34 -3.70 -17.84
N TYR A 134 -11.07 -3.91 -16.74
CA TYR A 134 -10.66 -3.48 -15.41
C TYR A 134 -10.42 -4.71 -14.51
N PRO A 135 -9.20 -5.28 -14.46
CA PRO A 135 -8.93 -6.42 -13.62
C PRO A 135 -9.01 -6.06 -12.13
N ARG A 136 -9.61 -6.96 -11.34
CA ARG A 136 -9.84 -6.79 -9.88
C ARG A 136 -9.19 -7.88 -9.04
N THR A 137 -8.48 -8.82 -9.66
CA THR A 137 -7.89 -9.97 -8.97
C THR A 137 -6.70 -10.52 -9.74
N GLY A 138 -5.95 -11.43 -9.13
CA GLY A 138 -4.86 -12.17 -9.75
C GLY A 138 -3.90 -12.81 -8.74
N PRO A 139 -2.76 -13.36 -9.22
CA PRO A 139 -1.77 -14.00 -8.38
C PRO A 139 -1.28 -13.07 -7.27
N SER A 140 -1.25 -13.59 -6.04
CA SER A 140 -0.98 -12.78 -4.86
C SER A 140 0.19 -13.35 -4.06
N THR A 141 1.11 -12.49 -3.65
CA THR A 141 2.18 -12.81 -2.72
C THR A 141 1.95 -12.05 -1.42
N ILE A 142 1.94 -12.77 -0.29
CA ILE A 142 1.86 -12.18 1.04
C ILE A 142 3.21 -12.35 1.69
N VAL A 143 3.85 -11.26 2.11
CA VAL A 143 5.08 -11.29 2.89
C VAL A 143 4.75 -10.89 4.32
N THR A 144 4.95 -11.81 5.25
CA THR A 144 4.63 -11.61 6.67
C THR A 144 5.89 -11.41 7.48
N ARG A 145 5.85 -10.47 8.43
CA ARG A 145 6.98 -10.11 9.29
C ARG A 145 6.55 -9.70 10.68
N CYS A 146 7.46 -9.73 11.64
CA CYS A 146 7.22 -9.18 12.96
C CYS A 146 7.58 -7.69 13.01
N GLN A 147 6.62 -6.83 13.36
CA GLN A 147 6.81 -5.37 13.37
C GLN A 147 7.94 -4.91 14.30
N LYS A 148 8.17 -5.65 15.39
CA LYS A 148 9.20 -5.32 16.38
C LYS A 148 10.60 -5.30 15.76
N PHE A 149 10.88 -6.24 14.85
CA PHE A 149 12.18 -6.36 14.19
C PHE A 149 12.20 -5.67 12.83
N HIS A 150 11.04 -5.66 12.15
CA HIS A 150 10.87 -5.11 10.81
C HIS A 150 9.71 -4.10 10.79
N PRO A 151 9.95 -2.83 11.19
CA PRO A 151 8.94 -1.77 11.13
C PRO A 151 8.51 -1.52 9.69
N LEU A 152 7.21 -1.44 9.42
CA LEU A 152 6.70 -1.08 8.09
C LEU A 152 7.19 0.30 7.68
N THR A 153 7.83 0.36 6.51
CA THR A 153 8.33 1.57 5.87
C THR A 153 8.27 1.38 4.35
N ILE A 154 8.38 2.48 3.60
CA ILE A 154 8.47 2.38 2.13
C ILE A 154 9.71 1.60 1.65
N GLU A 155 10.82 1.60 2.42
CA GLU A 155 12.01 0.80 2.09
C GLU A 155 11.65 -0.68 1.99
N MET A 156 10.91 -1.18 2.97
CA MET A 156 10.52 -2.57 3.02
C MET A 156 9.56 -2.92 1.88
N HIS A 157 8.55 -2.08 1.61
CA HIS A 157 7.67 -2.27 0.46
C HIS A 157 8.46 -2.30 -0.86
N THR A 158 9.46 -1.43 -0.98
CA THR A 158 10.36 -1.39 -2.15
C THR A 158 11.17 -2.68 -2.27
N ASN A 159 11.75 -3.15 -1.17
CA ASN A 159 12.52 -4.39 -1.12
C ASN A 159 11.68 -5.61 -1.48
N ASP A 160 10.43 -5.70 -0.98
CA ASP A 160 9.49 -6.76 -1.33
C ASP A 160 9.17 -6.73 -2.84
N LEU A 161 9.00 -5.54 -3.42
CA LEU A 161 8.62 -5.36 -4.82
C LEU A 161 9.76 -5.67 -5.80
N ILE A 162 11.02 -5.43 -5.46
CA ILE A 162 12.16 -5.65 -6.38
C ILE A 162 12.19 -7.05 -7.00
N PRO A 163 12.18 -8.17 -6.23
CA PRO A 163 12.20 -9.49 -6.82
C PRO A 163 10.95 -9.78 -7.65
N LEU A 164 9.78 -9.28 -7.22
CA LEU A 164 8.51 -9.47 -7.93
C LEU A 164 8.49 -8.74 -9.27
N LEU A 165 8.98 -7.49 -9.31
CA LEU A 165 9.02 -6.69 -10.53
C LEU A 165 10.12 -7.14 -11.48
N ARG A 166 11.28 -7.58 -10.97
CA ARG A 166 12.34 -8.14 -11.83
C ARG A 166 11.86 -9.34 -12.63
N GLU A 167 11.05 -10.22 -12.04
CA GLU A 167 10.43 -11.33 -12.76
C GLU A 167 9.53 -10.84 -13.91
N GLN A 168 8.75 -9.78 -13.68
CA GLN A 168 7.90 -9.19 -14.72
C GLN A 168 8.72 -8.51 -15.82
N VAL A 169 9.78 -7.79 -15.44
CA VAL A 169 10.71 -7.13 -16.38
C VAL A 169 11.41 -8.16 -17.27
N LEU A 170 11.85 -9.29 -16.71
CA LEU A 170 12.39 -10.41 -17.49
C LEU A 170 11.36 -10.98 -18.47
N GLY A 171 10.08 -10.91 -18.14
CA GLY A 171 8.95 -11.24 -19.02
C GLY A 171 8.54 -10.12 -19.98
N GLY A 172 9.31 -9.03 -20.10
CA GLY A 172 9.04 -7.90 -21.00
C GLY A 172 8.13 -6.80 -20.44
N LYS A 173 7.68 -6.92 -19.19
CA LYS A 173 6.82 -5.92 -18.54
C LYS A 173 7.64 -4.88 -17.79
N THR A 174 8.08 -3.85 -18.49
CA THR A 174 8.93 -2.77 -17.95
C THR A 174 8.14 -1.57 -17.44
N ILE A 175 6.83 -1.50 -17.69
CA ILE A 175 5.94 -0.50 -17.13
C ILE A 175 5.24 -1.09 -15.90
N CYS A 176 5.26 -0.38 -14.78
CA CYS A 176 4.64 -0.80 -13.53
C CYS A 176 3.60 0.22 -13.06
N ILE A 177 2.38 -0.25 -12.77
CA ILE A 177 1.32 0.54 -12.16
C ILE A 177 1.00 -0.07 -10.79
N LEU A 178 1.27 0.69 -9.73
CA LEU A 178 0.98 0.34 -8.34
C LEU A 178 -0.31 1.03 -7.90
N ILE A 179 -1.26 0.25 -7.41
CA ILE A 179 -2.47 0.72 -6.74
C ILE A 179 -2.29 0.49 -5.24
N VAL A 180 -2.31 1.58 -4.48
CA VAL A 180 -1.97 1.58 -3.04
C VAL A 180 -3.03 2.33 -2.22
N ASP A 181 -3.01 2.17 -0.91
CA ASP A 181 -3.99 2.76 0.02
C ASP A 181 -3.79 4.28 0.25
N GLY A 182 -2.64 4.83 -0.16
CA GLY A 182 -2.29 6.24 0.06
C GLY A 182 -1.96 6.59 1.51
N GLY A 183 -1.75 5.56 2.36
CA GLY A 183 -1.31 5.70 3.74
C GLY A 183 0.09 6.30 3.88
N PRO A 184 0.58 6.56 5.10
CA PRO A 184 1.86 7.24 5.33
C PRO A 184 3.04 6.65 4.57
N ASP A 185 3.07 5.32 4.41
CA ASP A 185 4.14 4.58 3.74
C ASP A 185 4.07 4.63 2.21
N TRP A 186 2.93 5.05 1.65
CA TRP A 186 2.70 5.15 0.19
C TRP A 186 2.40 6.58 -0.27
N ASN A 187 2.37 7.53 0.67
CA ASN A 187 1.89 8.87 0.38
C ASN A 187 2.91 9.62 -0.50
N PRO A 188 2.52 10.08 -1.71
CA PRO A 188 3.42 10.79 -2.61
C PRO A 188 3.78 12.20 -2.10
N LYS A 189 3.30 12.60 -0.92
CA LYS A 189 3.76 13.79 -0.19
C LYS A 189 5.04 13.58 0.61
N SER A 190 5.39 12.33 0.90
CA SER A 190 6.61 12.01 1.62
C SER A 190 7.80 11.97 0.66
N TRP A 191 8.85 12.73 0.98
CA TRP A 191 10.09 12.68 0.22
C TRP A 191 10.79 11.32 0.34
N SER A 192 10.66 10.64 1.49
CA SER A 192 11.14 9.26 1.62
C SER A 192 10.43 8.37 0.59
N VAL A 193 9.11 8.53 0.41
CA VAL A 193 8.37 7.73 -0.58
C VAL A 193 8.84 8.00 -1.99
N ILE A 194 8.99 9.27 -2.38
CA ILE A 194 9.53 9.67 -3.69
C ILE A 194 10.91 9.05 -3.94
N LEU A 195 11.81 9.10 -2.96
CA LEU A 195 13.15 8.57 -3.09
C LEU A 195 13.14 7.04 -3.27
N TYR A 196 12.42 6.31 -2.42
CA TYR A 196 12.39 4.85 -2.50
C TYR A 196 11.66 4.33 -3.74
N LEU A 197 10.60 5.00 -4.22
CA LEU A 197 9.99 4.68 -5.52
C LEU A 197 10.95 4.97 -6.68
N THR A 198 11.74 6.04 -6.59
CA THR A 198 12.81 6.32 -7.58
C THR A 198 13.89 5.24 -7.56
N ARG A 199 14.28 4.77 -6.38
CA ARG A 199 15.21 3.63 -6.22
C ARG A 199 14.62 2.34 -6.77
N LEU A 200 13.35 2.05 -6.53
CA LEU A 200 12.63 0.91 -7.11
C LEU A 200 12.69 0.94 -8.63
N PHE A 201 12.35 2.10 -9.22
CA PHE A 201 12.40 2.35 -10.66
C PHE A 201 13.78 2.03 -11.24
N LYS A 202 14.85 2.55 -10.61
CA LYS A 202 16.23 2.29 -11.05
C LYS A 202 16.65 0.83 -10.84
N ALA A 203 16.33 0.23 -9.70
CA ALA A 203 16.74 -1.12 -9.33
C ALA A 203 16.11 -2.22 -10.19
N CYS A 204 14.95 -1.93 -10.78
CA CYS A 204 14.24 -2.81 -11.70
C CYS A 204 14.40 -2.39 -13.16
N ASN A 205 15.09 -1.28 -13.46
CA ASN A 205 15.20 -0.69 -14.80
C ASN A 205 13.83 -0.53 -15.49
N LEU A 206 12.86 0.02 -14.76
CA LEU A 206 11.52 0.27 -15.30
C LEU A 206 11.56 1.41 -16.34
N ASP A 207 10.63 1.36 -17.29
CA ASP A 207 10.45 2.43 -18.27
C ASP A 207 9.46 3.49 -17.76
N LEU A 208 8.46 3.06 -16.97
CA LEU A 208 7.51 3.89 -16.25
C LEU A 208 7.12 3.17 -14.95
N LEU A 209 7.12 3.89 -13.84
CA LEU A 209 6.52 3.47 -12.57
C LEU A 209 5.47 4.50 -12.18
N CYS A 210 4.22 4.09 -12.01
CA CYS A 210 3.12 4.93 -11.56
C CYS A 210 2.53 4.38 -10.27
N SER A 211 2.67 5.10 -9.16
CA SER A 211 2.04 4.77 -7.87
C SER A 211 0.84 5.66 -7.64
N THR A 212 -0.36 5.09 -7.66
CA THR A 212 -1.63 5.82 -7.57
C THR A 212 -2.51 5.26 -6.45
N SER A 213 -3.27 6.12 -5.77
CA SER A 213 -4.16 5.71 -4.69
C SER A 213 -5.60 6.17 -4.92
N TYR A 214 -6.53 5.49 -4.25
CA TYR A 214 -7.88 6.01 -4.04
C TYR A 214 -7.88 7.19 -3.06
N GLY A 215 -9.01 7.88 -2.96
CA GLY A 215 -9.17 9.01 -2.05
C GLY A 215 -9.20 8.58 -0.58
N PRO A 216 -9.07 9.53 0.37
CA PRO A 216 -9.25 9.24 1.78
C PRO A 216 -10.61 8.59 2.06
N GLY A 217 -10.65 7.51 2.84
CA GLY A 217 -11.88 6.77 3.16
C GLY A 217 -12.34 5.79 2.07
N GLN A 218 -11.55 5.61 1.01
CA GLN A 218 -11.86 4.76 -0.14
C GLN A 218 -10.89 3.57 -0.33
N SER A 219 -10.10 3.22 0.69
CA SER A 219 -9.13 2.11 0.60
C SER A 219 -9.79 0.80 0.17
N ALA A 220 -11.05 0.56 0.58
CA ALA A 220 -11.83 -0.63 0.22
C ALA A 220 -12.04 -0.86 -1.29
N TYR A 221 -11.73 0.10 -2.16
CA TYR A 221 -11.74 -0.10 -3.62
C TYR A 221 -10.39 -0.61 -4.17
N ASN A 222 -9.33 -0.63 -3.35
CA ASN A 222 -8.06 -1.25 -3.67
C ASN A 222 -8.29 -2.76 -3.87
N PRO A 223 -8.01 -3.34 -5.06
CA PRO A 223 -8.38 -4.72 -5.36
C PRO A 223 -7.94 -5.77 -4.33
N ILE A 224 -6.75 -5.61 -3.76
CA ILE A 224 -6.20 -6.53 -2.77
C ILE A 224 -6.99 -6.56 -1.45
N GLU A 225 -7.77 -5.53 -1.12
CA GLU A 225 -8.61 -5.52 0.09
C GLU A 225 -9.63 -6.67 0.08
N HIS A 226 -10.05 -7.13 -1.11
CA HIS A 226 -10.93 -8.27 -1.26
C HIS A 226 -10.27 -9.60 -0.87
N LEU A 227 -8.94 -9.67 -0.90
CA LEU A 227 -8.16 -10.84 -0.48
C LEU A 227 -8.07 -10.94 1.06
N TRP A 228 -8.10 -9.83 1.78
CA TRP A 228 -7.95 -9.83 3.24
C TRP A 228 -9.10 -10.48 3.98
N ALA A 229 -10.33 -10.32 3.47
CA ALA A 229 -11.51 -10.89 4.10
C ALA A 229 -11.46 -12.42 4.19
N PRO A 230 -11.23 -13.19 3.11
CA PRO A 230 -11.13 -14.63 3.23
C PRO A 230 -9.89 -15.10 4.00
N LEU A 231 -8.73 -14.46 3.84
CA LEU A 231 -7.52 -14.83 4.60
C LEU A 231 -7.71 -14.65 6.11
N SER A 232 -8.36 -13.55 6.52
CA SER A 232 -8.72 -13.30 7.94
C SER A 232 -9.72 -14.33 8.46
N LYS A 233 -10.68 -14.77 7.64
CA LYS A 233 -11.62 -15.84 8.02
C LYS A 233 -10.91 -17.15 8.33
N MET A 234 -9.83 -17.48 7.62
CA MET A 234 -9.05 -18.70 7.86
C MET A 234 -8.33 -18.69 9.21
N LEU A 235 -8.03 -17.51 9.76
CA LEU A 235 -7.42 -17.35 11.07
C LEU A 235 -8.43 -17.33 12.23
N THR A 236 -9.72 -17.51 11.93
CA THR A 236 -10.76 -17.45 12.96
C THR A 236 -10.63 -18.62 13.92
N GLY A 237 -10.45 -18.34 15.21
CA GLY A 237 -10.22 -19.37 16.24
C GLY A 237 -8.78 -19.87 16.33
N VAL A 238 -7.87 -19.36 15.49
CA VAL A 238 -6.46 -19.73 15.51
C VAL A 238 -5.73 -18.94 16.61
N THR A 239 -4.88 -19.64 17.37
CA THR A 239 -3.90 -19.05 18.28
C THR A 239 -2.51 -19.35 17.75
N LEU A 240 -1.75 -18.32 17.41
CA LEU A 240 -0.36 -18.49 16.98
C LEU A 240 0.54 -18.76 18.19
N PRO A 241 1.59 -19.59 18.05
CA PRO A 241 2.45 -19.99 19.16
C PRO A 241 3.22 -18.79 19.74
N ASP A 242 3.28 -18.70 21.07
CA ASP A 242 4.05 -17.71 21.83
C ASP A 242 5.14 -18.34 22.72
N TYR A 243 5.43 -19.62 22.51
CA TYR A 243 6.53 -20.37 23.13
C TYR A 243 6.96 -21.53 22.20
N LEU A 244 8.11 -22.15 22.48
CA LEU A 244 8.64 -23.24 21.67
C LEU A 244 8.08 -24.60 22.13
N PRO A 245 8.04 -25.63 21.25
CA PRO A 245 7.59 -26.97 21.62
C PRO A 245 8.39 -27.55 22.79
N GLY A 246 7.69 -28.18 23.74
CA GLY A 246 8.31 -28.79 24.91
C GLY A 246 8.66 -27.81 26.04
N GLU A 247 8.40 -26.52 25.85
CA GLU A 247 8.61 -25.51 26.88
C GLU A 247 7.34 -25.16 27.64
N GLU A 248 7.53 -24.74 28.88
CA GLU A 248 6.47 -24.09 29.66
C GLU A 248 6.10 -22.73 29.04
N PRO A 249 4.85 -22.27 29.16
CA PRO A 249 4.45 -20.95 28.69
C PRO A 249 5.31 -19.82 29.29
N PRO A 250 5.44 -18.65 28.61
CA PRO A 250 6.35 -17.59 29.03
C PRO A 250 6.15 -17.13 30.48
N ILE A 251 4.91 -17.21 30.99
CA ILE A 251 4.56 -16.84 32.37
C ILE A 251 5.28 -17.68 33.44
N LYS A 252 5.72 -18.89 33.09
CA LYS A 252 6.43 -19.81 34.00
C LYS A 252 7.96 -19.74 33.82
N GLN A 253 8.45 -18.89 32.92
CA GLN A 253 9.88 -18.77 32.60
C GLN A 253 10.50 -17.53 33.26
N THR A 254 10.62 -17.54 34.59
CA THR A 254 11.08 -16.36 35.35
C THR A 254 12.60 -16.15 35.35
N ASN A 255 13.38 -17.20 35.07
CA ASN A 255 14.84 -17.24 35.34
C ASN A 255 15.73 -16.96 34.12
N LEU A 256 15.20 -16.37 33.05
CA LEU A 256 15.99 -16.03 31.85
C LEU A 256 16.66 -14.66 31.98
N SER A 257 17.92 -14.56 31.56
CA SER A 257 18.60 -13.28 31.35
C SER A 257 17.93 -12.46 30.24
N LYS A 258 18.27 -11.17 30.11
CA LYS A 258 17.71 -10.31 29.06
C LYS A 258 18.06 -10.84 27.67
N GLU A 259 19.30 -11.23 27.46
CA GLU A 259 19.84 -11.73 26.18
C GLU A 259 19.17 -13.07 25.81
N GLN A 260 18.97 -13.96 26.78
CA GLN A 260 18.27 -15.21 26.58
C GLN A 260 16.80 -14.99 26.20
N ARG A 261 16.13 -14.00 26.80
CA ARG A 261 14.75 -13.63 26.44
C ARG A 261 14.67 -13.09 25.01
N GLU A 262 15.61 -12.24 24.61
CA GLU A 262 15.64 -11.66 23.26
C GLU A 262 15.91 -12.71 22.18
N ALA A 263 16.87 -13.62 22.41
CA ALA A 263 17.16 -14.73 21.50
C ALA A 263 15.95 -15.67 21.36
N LYS A 264 15.31 -15.99 22.48
CA LYS A 264 14.12 -16.84 22.50
C LYS A 264 12.92 -16.21 21.79
N GLU A 265 12.68 -14.92 22.04
CA GLU A 265 11.59 -14.18 21.42
C GLU A 265 11.72 -14.21 19.88
N LEU A 266 12.95 -14.11 19.37
CA LEU A 266 13.24 -14.24 17.94
C LEU A 266 12.76 -15.57 17.37
N GLU A 267 13.08 -16.68 18.04
CA GLU A 267 12.67 -18.04 17.63
C GLU A 267 11.15 -18.23 17.70
N VAL A 268 10.52 -17.74 18.78
CA VAL A 268 9.06 -17.79 18.96
C VAL A 268 8.35 -17.06 17.82
N PHE A 269 8.79 -15.84 17.48
CA PHE A 269 8.18 -15.11 16.36
C PHE A 269 8.43 -15.79 15.02
N ASN A 270 9.63 -16.34 14.80
CA ASN A 270 9.92 -17.10 13.58
C ASN A 270 8.99 -18.31 13.43
N ARG A 271 8.70 -19.02 14.53
CA ARG A 271 7.73 -20.12 14.53
C ARG A 271 6.30 -19.64 14.27
N ALA A 272 5.90 -18.52 14.88
CA ALA A 272 4.57 -17.93 14.66
C ALA A 272 4.40 -17.49 13.19
N LEU A 273 5.45 -16.95 12.57
CA LEU A 273 5.50 -16.61 11.16
C LEU A 273 5.30 -17.84 10.27
N ASP A 274 6.00 -18.93 10.55
CA ASP A 274 5.86 -20.20 9.79
C ASP A 274 4.45 -20.77 9.95
N THR A 275 3.95 -20.81 11.18
CA THR A 275 2.59 -21.31 11.46
C THR A 275 1.54 -20.49 10.70
N LEU A 276 1.71 -19.17 10.64
CA LEU A 276 0.79 -18.29 9.92
C LEU A 276 0.85 -18.48 8.40
N SER A 277 2.05 -18.69 7.83
CA SER A 277 2.21 -18.86 6.39
C SER A 277 1.53 -20.13 5.86
N GLU A 278 1.51 -21.21 6.66
CA GLU A 278 0.84 -22.48 6.33
C GLU A 278 -0.68 -22.33 6.11
N TYR A 279 -1.34 -21.39 6.80
CA TYR A 279 -2.76 -21.12 6.59
C TYR A 279 -3.05 -20.55 5.21
N TRP A 280 -2.09 -19.84 4.60
CA TRP A 280 -2.31 -19.05 3.40
C TRP A 280 -1.59 -19.58 2.17
N ASP A 281 -0.44 -20.25 2.31
CA ASP A 281 0.31 -20.74 1.16
C ASP A 281 -0.49 -21.78 0.37
N GLY A 282 -0.45 -21.66 -0.95
CA GLY A 282 -1.12 -22.59 -1.86
C GLY A 282 -2.64 -22.43 -1.94
N LYS A 283 -3.26 -21.57 -1.12
CA LYS A 283 -4.70 -21.31 -1.20
C LYS A 283 -5.04 -20.61 -2.51
N LYS A 284 -6.26 -20.85 -3.02
CA LYS A 284 -6.74 -20.26 -4.26
C LYS A 284 -7.88 -19.29 -4.00
N PHE A 285 -7.79 -18.10 -4.58
CA PHE A 285 -8.87 -17.10 -4.61
C PHE A 285 -9.09 -16.67 -6.04
N HIS A 286 -10.34 -16.75 -6.52
CA HIS A 286 -10.69 -16.51 -7.92
C HIS A 286 -9.79 -17.31 -8.90
N GLY A 287 -9.46 -18.55 -8.55
CA GLY A 287 -8.60 -19.42 -9.37
C GLY A 287 -7.09 -19.16 -9.23
N PHE A 288 -6.67 -18.03 -8.66
CA PHE A 288 -5.27 -17.67 -8.51
C PHE A 288 -4.66 -18.15 -7.19
N ARG A 289 -3.43 -18.67 -7.26
CA ARG A 289 -2.68 -19.12 -6.08
C ARG A 289 -2.20 -17.92 -5.25
N VAL A 290 -2.29 -18.08 -3.93
CA VAL A 290 -1.62 -17.26 -2.94
C VAL A 290 -0.28 -17.90 -2.57
N THR A 291 0.78 -17.11 -2.63
CA THR A 291 2.11 -17.49 -2.17
C THR A 291 2.38 -16.77 -0.85
N ALA A 292 2.54 -17.49 0.24
CA ALA A 292 2.88 -16.90 1.53
C ALA A 292 4.39 -17.02 1.78
N LYS A 293 5.03 -15.88 2.02
CA LYS A 293 6.44 -15.76 2.36
C LYS A 293 6.58 -15.17 3.76
N VAL A 294 7.67 -15.52 4.43
CA VAL A 294 8.01 -15.00 5.76
C VAL A 294 9.34 -14.26 5.67
N GLN A 295 9.42 -13.11 6.33
CA GLN A 295 10.68 -12.44 6.62
C GLN A 295 11.06 -12.82 8.05
N LYS A 296 12.14 -13.57 8.21
CA LYS A 296 12.61 -13.98 9.54
C LYS A 296 13.09 -12.76 10.33
N CYS A 297 12.91 -12.82 11.64
CA CYS A 297 13.24 -11.71 12.54
C CYS A 297 14.72 -11.30 12.51
N SER A 298 15.63 -12.23 12.17
CA SER A 298 17.08 -11.98 12.04
C SER A 298 17.52 -11.54 10.65
N GLU A 299 16.68 -11.66 9.63
CA GLU A 299 17.03 -11.31 8.25
C GLU A 299 17.09 -9.80 8.09
N LYS A 300 18.10 -9.29 7.37
CA LYS A 300 18.18 -7.86 7.07
C LYS A 300 17.26 -7.49 5.91
N ASN A 301 16.77 -6.25 5.94
CA ASN A 301 16.17 -5.62 4.76
C ASN A 301 17.22 -5.54 3.64
N TYR A 302 16.87 -5.99 2.44
CA TYR A 302 17.75 -5.99 1.26
C TYR A 302 16.91 -5.75 0.00
N PRO A 303 17.42 -5.02 -1.02
CA PRO A 303 18.75 -4.41 -1.11
C PRO A 303 18.96 -3.12 -0.32
N PHE A 304 17.88 -2.45 0.09
CA PHE A 304 17.99 -1.20 0.83
C PHE A 304 17.86 -1.43 2.34
N CYS A 305 18.67 -0.72 3.13
CA CYS A 305 18.71 -0.83 4.60
C CYS A 305 19.07 0.51 5.29
N ASP A 306 18.83 1.63 4.61
CA ASP A 306 19.25 2.98 5.00
C ASP A 306 18.07 3.89 5.41
N TYR A 307 16.83 3.37 5.48
CA TYR A 307 15.61 4.16 5.71
C TYR A 307 15.70 5.08 6.91
N THR A 308 16.12 4.57 8.07
CA THR A 308 16.21 5.37 9.29
C THR A 308 17.15 6.57 9.09
N SER A 309 18.29 6.35 8.45
CA SER A 309 19.28 7.41 8.20
C SER A 309 18.76 8.47 7.21
N VAL A 310 18.11 8.01 6.14
CA VAL A 310 17.51 8.87 5.10
C VAL A 310 16.32 9.64 5.68
N HIS A 311 15.44 8.98 6.42
CA HIS A 311 14.25 9.58 7.00
C HIS A 311 14.62 10.68 8.02
N GLU A 312 15.61 10.44 8.88
CA GLU A 312 16.11 11.48 9.79
C GLU A 312 16.78 12.64 9.05
N LEU A 313 17.55 12.36 7.99
CA LEU A 313 18.16 13.38 7.14
C LEU A 313 17.10 14.29 6.52
N LEU A 314 16.01 13.71 6.00
CA LEU A 314 14.94 14.45 5.31
C LEU A 314 14.11 15.35 6.24
N LYS A 315 14.14 15.12 7.56
CA LYS A 315 13.54 16.04 8.54
C LYS A 315 14.29 17.38 8.61
N ARG A 316 15.52 17.46 8.10
CA ARG A 316 16.40 18.64 8.21
C ARG A 316 16.93 19.07 6.84
N PRO A 317 16.21 19.93 6.10
CA PRO A 317 16.59 20.37 4.76
C PRO A 317 18.04 20.88 4.64
N SER A 318 18.57 21.58 5.64
CA SER A 318 19.96 22.05 5.63
C SER A 318 20.99 20.91 5.59
N GLN A 319 20.69 19.76 6.18
CA GLN A 319 21.58 18.60 6.22
C GLN A 319 21.51 17.79 4.92
N VAL A 320 20.35 17.75 4.26
CA VAL A 320 20.21 17.11 2.94
C VAL A 320 21.22 17.70 1.94
N LYS A 321 21.47 19.01 2.00
CA LYS A 321 22.45 19.68 1.12
C LYS A 321 23.89 19.20 1.29
N ALA A 322 24.22 18.61 2.44
CA ALA A 322 25.56 18.07 2.69
C ALA A 322 25.73 16.62 2.17
N ARG A 323 24.65 15.98 1.71
CA ARG A 323 24.64 14.60 1.20
C ARG A 323 24.39 14.60 -0.31
N GLN A 324 25.49 14.72 -1.06
CA GLN A 324 25.46 14.86 -2.51
C GLN A 324 24.79 13.66 -3.21
N ASP A 325 25.03 12.45 -2.70
CA ASP A 325 24.41 11.21 -3.17
C ASP A 325 22.88 11.25 -3.12
N ILE A 326 22.31 11.67 -1.99
CA ILE A 326 20.86 11.79 -1.82
C ILE A 326 20.30 12.94 -2.67
N LEU A 327 21.00 14.06 -2.75
CA LEU A 327 20.60 15.18 -3.60
C LEU A 327 20.51 14.79 -5.07
N ASP A 328 21.47 14.01 -5.57
CA ASP A 328 21.50 13.60 -6.97
C ASP A 328 20.38 12.60 -7.28
N GLU A 329 20.03 11.72 -6.34
CA GLU A 329 18.83 10.89 -6.46
C GLU A 329 17.54 11.73 -6.53
N PHE A 330 17.40 12.77 -5.71
CA PHE A 330 16.24 13.66 -5.79
C PHE A 330 16.22 14.47 -7.08
N ARG A 331 17.36 15.01 -7.53
CA ARG A 331 17.44 15.73 -8.81
C ARG A 331 17.03 14.83 -9.96
N PHE A 332 17.48 13.57 -9.94
CA PHE A 332 17.03 12.57 -10.89
C PHE A 332 15.51 12.40 -10.82
N ALA A 333 14.95 12.16 -9.63
CA ALA A 333 13.49 12.02 -9.44
C ALA A 333 12.73 13.23 -10.01
N LEU A 334 13.12 14.46 -9.64
CA LEU A 334 12.45 15.70 -10.05
C LEU A 334 12.48 15.96 -11.55
N ASN A 335 13.53 15.49 -12.24
CA ASN A 335 13.66 15.63 -13.69
C ASN A 335 12.87 14.55 -14.47
N HIS A 336 12.39 13.51 -13.80
CA HIS A 336 11.74 12.35 -14.42
C HIS A 336 10.33 12.07 -13.87
N CYS A 337 9.90 12.80 -12.84
CA CYS A 337 8.64 12.53 -12.19
C CYS A 337 7.48 13.38 -12.73
N ASP A 338 6.28 12.82 -12.64
CA ASP A 338 4.99 13.52 -12.70
C ASP A 338 4.30 13.25 -11.35
N ARG A 339 4.22 14.30 -10.52
CA ARG A 339 3.67 14.22 -9.17
C ARG A 339 2.33 14.94 -9.10
N ARG A 340 1.31 14.22 -8.64
CA ARG A 340 -0.08 14.70 -8.52
C ARG A 340 -0.64 14.37 -7.14
N ASN A 341 -1.83 14.88 -6.81
CA ASN A 341 -2.44 14.59 -5.51
C ASN A 341 -2.85 13.12 -5.38
N GLY A 342 -2.10 12.32 -4.64
CA GLY A 342 -2.36 10.87 -4.49
C GLY A 342 -1.83 10.04 -5.67
N GLU A 343 -0.93 10.60 -6.46
CA GLU A 343 -0.18 9.86 -7.46
C GLU A 343 1.26 10.37 -7.57
N PHE A 344 2.19 9.45 -7.73
CA PHE A 344 3.57 9.74 -8.11
C PHE A 344 3.97 8.81 -9.24
N SER A 345 4.40 9.40 -10.35
CA SER A 345 4.90 8.67 -11.50
C SER A 345 6.34 9.08 -11.79
N ILE A 346 7.15 8.14 -12.26
CA ILE A 346 8.52 8.39 -12.74
C ILE A 346 8.74 7.60 -14.02
N MET A 347 9.30 8.25 -15.05
CA MET A 347 9.46 7.65 -16.38
C MET A 347 10.79 8.03 -17.01
N LYS A 348 11.30 7.18 -17.91
CA LYS A 348 12.49 7.50 -18.71
C LYS A 348 12.19 8.69 -19.61
N CYS A 349 13.13 9.63 -19.72
CA CYS A 349 12.94 10.85 -20.52
C CYS A 349 13.55 10.70 -21.94
N ARG A 350 13.16 11.61 -22.84
CA ARG A 350 13.72 11.73 -24.21
C ARG A 350 14.98 12.59 -24.30
N ASN A 351 15.49 13.07 -23.16
CA ASN A 351 16.63 13.98 -23.15
C ASN A 351 17.92 13.20 -23.45
N SER A 352 18.54 13.47 -24.61
CA SER A 352 19.80 12.84 -25.02
C SER A 352 20.97 13.12 -24.08
N LYS A 353 20.87 14.18 -23.26
CA LYS A 353 21.86 14.52 -22.22
C LYS A 353 21.60 13.79 -20.89
N CYS A 354 20.52 13.03 -20.76
CA CYS A 354 20.26 12.25 -19.56
C CYS A 354 21.11 10.98 -19.57
N GLU A 355 22.18 10.96 -18.77
CA GLU A 355 23.10 9.83 -18.67
C GLU A 355 22.36 8.51 -18.37
N TYR A 356 21.46 8.51 -17.38
CA TYR A 356 20.73 7.30 -16.99
C TYR A 356 19.85 6.74 -18.12
N CYS A 357 19.05 7.59 -18.77
CA CYS A 357 18.11 7.16 -19.82
C CYS A 357 18.83 6.81 -21.13
N THR A 358 20.00 7.40 -21.38
CA THR A 358 20.86 7.02 -22.51
C THR A 358 21.52 5.65 -22.29
N LEU A 359 21.99 5.37 -21.06
CA LEU A 359 22.56 4.05 -20.71
C LEU A 359 21.49 2.96 -20.58
N ASN A 360 20.28 3.34 -20.19
CA ASN A 360 19.16 2.43 -19.99
C ASN A 360 17.97 2.88 -20.86
N PRO A 361 18.05 2.74 -22.19
CA PRO A 361 16.99 3.21 -23.07
C PRO A 361 15.66 2.49 -22.76
N PRO A 362 14.50 3.10 -23.10
CA PRO A 362 13.23 2.41 -22.96
C PRO A 362 13.17 1.15 -23.85
N SER A 363 12.48 0.11 -23.38
CA SER A 363 12.16 -1.07 -24.20
C SER A 363 11.33 -0.67 -25.42
N GLN A 364 11.34 -1.50 -26.46
CA GLN A 364 10.70 -1.15 -27.74
C GLN A 364 9.19 -0.96 -27.58
N GLU A 365 8.53 -1.82 -26.79
CA GLU A 365 7.12 -1.77 -26.47
C GLU A 365 6.79 -0.54 -25.61
N ALA A 366 7.61 -0.25 -24.59
CA ALA A 366 7.38 0.91 -23.74
C ALA A 366 7.63 2.25 -24.45
N LYS A 367 8.49 2.30 -25.48
CA LYS A 367 8.69 3.53 -26.28
C LYS A 367 7.38 4.02 -26.89
N VAL A 368 6.52 3.11 -27.35
CA VAL A 368 5.20 3.47 -27.90
C VAL A 368 4.37 4.16 -26.83
N VAL A 369 4.27 3.56 -25.64
CA VAL A 369 3.51 4.12 -24.52
C VAL A 369 4.07 5.45 -24.05
N LEU A 370 5.39 5.57 -23.93
CA LEU A 370 6.03 6.81 -23.50
C LEU A 370 5.85 7.91 -24.55
N ASN A 371 5.94 7.60 -25.84
CA ASN A 371 5.68 8.57 -26.90
C ASN A 371 4.24 9.06 -26.85
N ASP A 372 3.26 8.16 -26.72
CA ASP A 372 1.85 8.52 -26.53
C ASP A 372 1.71 9.48 -25.34
N ILE A 373 2.29 9.15 -24.18
CA ILE A 373 2.27 10.01 -22.99
C ILE A 373 2.89 11.39 -23.27
N PHE A 374 4.04 11.43 -23.94
CA PHE A 374 4.74 12.69 -24.21
C PHE A 374 4.02 13.58 -25.22
N GLU A 375 3.41 12.99 -26.25
CA GLU A 375 2.63 13.71 -27.27
C GLU A 375 1.37 14.33 -26.67
N HIS A 376 0.77 13.66 -25.68
CA HIS A 376 -0.38 14.17 -24.93
C HIS A 376 0.00 15.07 -23.75
N GLY A 377 1.29 15.44 -23.61
CA GLY A 377 1.78 16.34 -22.57
C GLY A 377 1.91 15.74 -21.16
N GLY A 378 1.70 14.44 -21.01
CA GLY A 378 1.81 13.72 -19.75
C GLY A 378 0.77 12.61 -19.60
N LEU A 379 0.68 12.02 -18.42
CA LEU A 379 -0.36 11.01 -18.15
C LEU A 379 -1.76 11.66 -18.21
N PRO A 380 -2.79 10.97 -18.72
CA PRO A 380 -4.13 11.55 -18.81
C PRO A 380 -4.67 11.89 -17.41
N SER A 381 -5.33 13.04 -17.30
CA SER A 381 -5.98 13.53 -16.08
C SER A 381 -7.50 13.46 -16.24
N PRO A 382 -8.26 13.04 -15.20
CA PRO A 382 -9.72 13.10 -15.27
C PRO A 382 -10.21 14.53 -15.52
N SER A 383 -11.00 14.71 -16.57
CA SER A 383 -11.70 15.97 -16.89
C SER A 383 -13.20 15.69 -17.01
N LEU A 384 -14.03 16.69 -16.66
CA LEU A 384 -15.48 16.55 -16.76
C LEU A 384 -15.89 16.35 -18.23
N ASP A 385 -16.85 15.46 -18.43
CA ASP A 385 -17.45 15.25 -19.75
C ASP A 385 -18.38 16.43 -20.07
N PRO A 386 -18.15 17.19 -21.16
CA PRO A 386 -19.02 18.31 -21.54
C PRO A 386 -20.47 17.90 -21.81
N GLU A 387 -20.68 16.69 -22.32
CA GLU A 387 -22.01 16.14 -22.61
C GLU A 387 -22.67 15.59 -21.34
N ASN A 388 -21.87 15.20 -20.35
CA ASN A 388 -22.33 14.65 -19.08
C ASN A 388 -21.55 15.22 -17.88
N PRO A 389 -21.82 16.46 -17.42
CA PRO A 389 -21.01 17.15 -16.41
C PRO A 389 -20.96 16.48 -15.02
N SER A 390 -21.78 15.45 -14.77
CA SER A 390 -21.73 14.62 -13.57
C SER A 390 -20.70 13.47 -13.64
N ARG A 391 -20.11 13.25 -14.82
CA ARG A 391 -19.14 12.19 -15.11
C ARG A 391 -17.81 12.80 -15.55
N TYR A 392 -16.72 12.09 -15.24
CA TYR A 392 -15.46 12.32 -15.93
C TYR A 392 -15.51 11.61 -17.29
N ARG A 393 -14.72 12.10 -18.24
CA ARG A 393 -14.47 11.43 -19.51
C ARG A 393 -13.91 10.02 -19.29
N THR A 394 -14.04 9.17 -20.29
CA THR A 394 -13.39 7.85 -20.31
C THR A 394 -11.89 7.98 -20.57
N PHE A 395 -11.12 6.91 -20.30
CA PHE A 395 -9.70 6.88 -20.63
C PHE A 395 -9.46 7.06 -22.13
N THR A 396 -10.26 6.41 -22.97
CA THR A 396 -10.18 6.53 -24.44
C THR A 396 -10.37 7.99 -24.87
N GLN A 397 -11.44 8.64 -24.42
CA GLN A 397 -11.68 10.06 -24.71
C GLN A 397 -10.55 10.96 -24.19
N ALA A 398 -10.01 10.68 -23.00
CA ALA A 398 -8.91 11.46 -22.44
C ALA A 398 -7.58 11.27 -23.19
N MET A 399 -7.42 10.18 -23.93
CA MET A 399 -6.28 9.92 -24.81
C MET A 399 -6.46 10.50 -26.21
N ASP A 400 -7.68 10.83 -26.63
CA ASP A 400 -7.96 11.41 -27.95
C ASP A 400 -7.90 12.95 -27.96
N GLU A 401 -7.92 13.58 -26.78
CA GLU A 401 -7.96 15.02 -26.62
C GLU A 401 -6.62 15.65 -26.18
N CYS A 402 -6.49 16.97 -26.40
CA CYS A 402 -5.32 17.75 -25.99
C CYS A 402 -5.09 17.73 -24.46
N PHE A 403 -3.82 17.88 -24.09
CA PHE A 403 -3.33 17.91 -22.71
C PHE A 403 -4.24 18.66 -21.73
N VAL A 404 -4.76 17.93 -20.74
CA VAL A 404 -5.41 18.50 -19.56
C VAL A 404 -4.37 18.64 -18.46
N GLN A 405 -4.24 19.85 -17.92
CA GLN A 405 -3.33 20.12 -16.81
C GLN A 405 -3.61 19.16 -15.63
N ALA A 406 -2.54 18.72 -14.96
CA ALA A 406 -2.66 17.84 -13.81
C ALA A 406 -3.58 18.45 -12.73
N ASP A 407 -4.49 17.63 -12.20
CA ASP A 407 -5.38 17.98 -11.10
C ASP A 407 -6.41 19.09 -11.38
N THR A 408 -6.62 19.44 -12.66
CA THR A 408 -7.78 20.25 -13.11
C THR A 408 -9.05 19.44 -12.91
N GLY A 409 -9.90 19.82 -11.94
CA GLY A 409 -11.04 19.02 -11.48
C GLY A 409 -10.93 18.52 -10.03
N LEU A 410 -9.84 18.81 -9.32
CA LEU A 410 -9.77 18.67 -7.85
C LEU A 410 -10.15 20.00 -7.17
N SER A 411 -11.39 20.08 -6.69
CA SER A 411 -11.95 21.29 -6.08
C SER A 411 -11.07 21.88 -4.96
N ARG A 412 -10.51 21.03 -4.09
CA ARG A 412 -9.63 21.46 -2.99
C ARG A 412 -8.27 21.99 -3.43
N PHE A 413 -7.80 21.58 -4.60
CA PHE A 413 -6.51 22.01 -5.12
C PHE A 413 -6.62 23.37 -5.80
N GLU A 414 -7.66 23.57 -6.60
CA GLU A 414 -7.98 24.84 -7.26
C GLU A 414 -8.15 25.98 -6.25
N LEU A 415 -8.75 25.69 -5.09
CA LEU A 415 -8.89 26.65 -3.98
C LEU A 415 -7.56 27.11 -3.37
N LYS A 416 -6.52 26.25 -3.38
CA LYS A 416 -5.24 26.54 -2.72
C LYS A 416 -4.24 27.28 -3.60
N LYS A 417 -4.43 27.31 -4.93
CA LYS A 417 -3.56 28.01 -5.91
C LYS A 417 -2.06 27.70 -5.76
N LEU A 418 -1.71 26.50 -5.30
CA LEU A 418 -0.32 26.14 -5.00
C LEU A 418 0.54 25.94 -6.26
N GLY A 419 -0.08 25.67 -7.42
CA GLY A 419 0.59 25.59 -8.72
C GLY A 419 1.63 24.47 -8.82
N SER A 420 2.48 24.55 -9.84
CA SER A 420 3.63 23.67 -10.05
C SER A 420 4.95 24.43 -9.97
N CYS A 421 6.06 23.71 -9.81
CA CYS A 421 7.38 24.33 -9.79
C CYS A 421 7.75 24.88 -11.18
N SER A 422 8.20 26.13 -11.24
CA SER A 422 8.65 26.76 -12.50
C SER A 422 9.90 26.11 -13.10
N PHE A 423 10.72 25.45 -12.28
CA PHE A 423 11.95 24.77 -12.69
C PHE A 423 11.74 23.26 -12.92
N CYS A 424 10.72 22.68 -12.29
CA CYS A 424 10.32 21.28 -12.41
C CYS A 424 8.81 21.24 -12.70
N PRO A 425 8.36 21.51 -13.94
CA PRO A 425 6.94 21.73 -14.25
C PRO A 425 6.02 20.57 -13.88
N ALA A 426 6.57 19.36 -13.82
CA ALA A 426 5.87 18.14 -13.44
C ALA A 426 5.84 17.88 -11.90
N TYR A 427 6.40 18.79 -11.09
CA TYR A 427 6.29 18.78 -9.64
C TYR A 427 5.18 19.73 -9.17
N VAL A 428 4.04 19.16 -8.77
CA VAL A 428 2.90 19.91 -8.22
C VAL A 428 3.07 20.07 -6.70
N PHE A 429 2.92 21.30 -6.20
CA PHE A 429 3.06 21.59 -4.77
C PHE A 429 1.81 21.22 -4.00
N VAL A 430 1.95 20.42 -2.94
CA VAL A 430 0.80 19.94 -2.15
C VAL A 430 0.50 20.81 -0.91
N SER A 431 1.43 21.69 -0.55
CA SER A 431 1.28 22.67 0.54
C SER A 431 2.25 23.85 0.35
N GLU A 432 2.00 24.96 1.05
CA GLU A 432 2.95 26.09 1.10
C GLU A 432 4.30 25.66 1.70
N THR A 433 4.29 24.78 2.71
CA THR A 433 5.51 24.23 3.30
C THR A 433 6.31 23.41 2.29
N ASP A 434 5.65 22.59 1.47
CA ASP A 434 6.29 21.85 0.38
C ASP A 434 6.92 22.81 -0.63
N PHE A 435 6.21 23.86 -1.02
CA PHE A 435 6.75 24.92 -1.89
C PHE A 435 8.02 25.54 -1.30
N VAL A 436 7.99 26.03 -0.05
CA VAL A 436 9.13 26.66 0.61
C VAL A 436 10.33 25.71 0.66
N ASN A 437 10.08 24.49 1.10
CA ASN A 437 11.11 23.49 1.30
C ASN A 437 11.73 23.03 -0.03
N HIS A 438 10.92 22.78 -1.05
CA HIS A 438 11.37 22.41 -2.39
C HIS A 438 12.23 23.52 -3.02
N MET A 439 11.74 24.76 -2.99
CA MET A 439 12.47 25.90 -3.56
C MET A 439 13.80 26.15 -2.84
N ALA A 440 13.82 26.03 -1.52
CA ALA A 440 15.02 26.22 -0.72
C ALA A 440 16.05 25.11 -0.95
N LEU A 441 15.61 23.87 -1.13
CA LEU A 441 16.49 22.71 -1.30
C LEU A 441 17.05 22.58 -2.71
N PHE A 442 16.17 22.62 -3.71
CA PHE A 442 16.52 22.20 -5.07
C PHE A 442 16.89 23.37 -5.97
N HIS A 443 16.37 24.57 -5.68
CA HIS A 443 16.57 25.76 -6.52
C HIS A 443 17.37 26.85 -5.82
N ASN A 444 17.78 26.64 -4.56
CA ASN A 444 18.46 27.63 -3.72
C ASN A 444 17.71 28.97 -3.59
N VAL A 445 16.40 28.96 -3.78
CA VAL A 445 15.53 30.14 -3.63
C VAL A 445 14.90 30.11 -2.26
N LYS A 446 15.01 31.19 -1.48
CA LYS A 446 14.24 31.37 -0.23
C LYS A 446 12.98 32.18 -0.54
N PRO A 447 11.81 31.54 -0.76
CA PRO A 447 10.59 32.29 -1.04
C PRO A 447 10.17 33.13 0.17
N ARG A 448 9.71 34.36 -0.08
CA ARG A 448 9.08 35.22 0.94
C ARG A 448 7.62 34.77 1.11
N VAL A 449 7.31 34.10 2.20
CA VAL A 449 5.90 33.77 2.54
C VAL A 449 5.31 34.93 3.35
N SER A 450 4.18 35.51 2.92
CA SER A 450 3.47 36.51 3.71
C SER A 450 2.88 35.84 4.96
N ARG A 451 3.27 36.30 6.16
CA ARG A 451 2.82 35.75 7.46
C ARG A 451 1.31 35.87 7.74
N SER A 452 0.51 36.44 6.85
CA SER A 452 -0.91 36.75 7.07
C SER A 452 -1.89 35.56 6.95
N LYS A 453 -1.42 34.34 6.64
CA LYS A 453 -2.29 33.15 6.48
C LYS A 453 -2.00 31.99 7.44
N LEU A 454 -1.17 32.19 8.47
CA LEU A 454 -0.74 31.16 9.42
C LEU A 454 -1.47 31.23 10.78
N ARG A 455 -2.74 31.66 10.82
CA ARG A 455 -3.61 31.51 12.00
C ARG A 455 -4.84 30.70 11.69
#